data_AF-A0A495A7C5-F1
#
_entry.id   AF-A0A495A7C5-F1
#
_cell.length_a   1.000
_cell.length_b   1.000
_cell.length_c   1.000
_cell.angle_alpha   90.00
_cell.angle_beta   90.00
_cell.angle_gamma   90.00
#
_symmetry.space_group_name_H-M   'P 1'
#
loop_
_entity.id
_entity.type
_entity.pdbx_description
1 polymer ?
#
loop_
_entity_poly.entity_id
_entity_poly.type
_entity_poly.pdbx_seq_one_letter_code
_entity_poly.pdbx_strand_id
1 'polypeptide(L)'
;MTNPAQYTSPSPGGSPWHLPQLRHRVAVPLVAVLVTATIGRLLVLSPRITDGETALLEGLSQHRNALLDVLATVVQIALSNGAAVLIIAAVIGWLAVIRRRPLDAAGFGITALSGWAAVGIVKLAVERPRPTVSGDPLGAVTGSMSFPSSHTGALVAIVLGLSLVASGARTRRSVLLWGTLGVVAVGAARMYSGAHYPLDVLAALPVAWAGVMAGASVANTVVPALAFGFSWRQAGVTLRAPAPRGATGPTAAARAEGSGSSVAREAPLRGTARHDQHSDRAA
;
A
#
# COMPACT_ATOMS: atom_id res chain seq x y z
N MET A 1 -23.15 2.73 -19.25
CA MET A 1 -22.21 1.62 -19.00
C MET A 1 -21.91 1.59 -17.52
N THR A 2 -22.66 0.77 -16.78
CA THR A 2 -22.60 0.63 -15.32
C THR A 2 -21.50 -0.37 -14.96
N ASN A 3 -20.59 0.04 -14.09
CA ASN A 3 -19.52 -0.82 -13.55
C ASN A 3 -20.17 -1.90 -12.67
N PRO A 4 -20.00 -3.21 -12.93
CA PRO A 4 -20.54 -4.22 -12.05
C PRO A 4 -19.78 -4.16 -10.71
N ALA A 5 -20.52 -3.89 -9.63
CA ALA A 5 -20.02 -4.05 -8.28
C ALA A 5 -19.44 -5.47 -8.15
N GLN A 6 -18.14 -5.57 -7.94
CA GLN A 6 -17.49 -6.82 -7.59
C GLN A 6 -18.03 -7.24 -6.22
N TYR A 7 -19.02 -8.14 -6.21
CA TYR A 7 -19.48 -8.81 -5.01
C TYR A 7 -18.32 -9.65 -4.47
N THR A 8 -17.57 -9.09 -3.52
CA THR A 8 -16.60 -9.84 -2.74
C THR A 8 -17.36 -10.74 -1.76
N SER A 9 -17.11 -12.04 -1.83
CA SER A 9 -17.58 -12.99 -0.81
C SER A 9 -17.15 -12.48 0.58
N PRO A 10 -18.02 -12.55 1.61
CA PRO A 10 -17.67 -12.07 2.94
C PRO A 10 -16.42 -12.81 3.43
N SER A 11 -15.46 -12.05 3.96
CA SER A 11 -14.27 -12.62 4.59
C SER A 11 -14.68 -13.58 5.70
N PRO A 12 -13.93 -14.68 5.96
CA PRO A 12 -14.16 -15.50 7.13
C PRO A 12 -14.02 -14.61 8.37
N GLY A 13 -15.14 -14.26 9.02
CA GLY A 13 -15.18 -13.33 10.15
C GLY A 13 -15.88 -11.98 9.90
N GLY A 14 -16.34 -11.68 8.68
CA GLY A 14 -17.15 -10.49 8.39
C GLY A 14 -16.40 -9.15 8.52
N SER A 15 -15.06 -9.17 8.53
CA SER A 15 -14.26 -7.94 8.56
C SER A 15 -14.36 -7.21 7.21
N PRO A 16 -14.68 -5.90 7.20
CA PRO A 16 -14.69 -5.08 5.98
C PRO A 16 -13.28 -4.67 5.54
N TRP A 17 -12.23 -5.11 6.24
CA TRP A 17 -10.85 -4.76 5.92
C TRP A 17 -10.43 -5.38 4.59
N HIS A 18 -10.00 -4.53 3.66
CA HIS A 18 -9.51 -4.93 2.36
C HIS A 18 -8.57 -3.85 1.79
N LEU A 19 -7.53 -4.29 1.11
CA LEU A 19 -6.65 -3.47 0.30
C LEU A 19 -7.06 -3.52 -1.18
N PRO A 20 -6.74 -2.48 -1.97
CA PRO A 20 -6.99 -2.51 -3.41
C PRO A 20 -6.24 -3.67 -4.08
N GLN A 21 -6.86 -4.29 -5.07
CA GLN A 21 -6.29 -5.39 -5.85
C GLN A 21 -6.23 -5.06 -7.34
N LEU A 22 -5.28 -5.68 -8.02
CA LEU A 22 -5.22 -5.68 -9.48
C LEU A 22 -6.24 -6.67 -10.04
N ARG A 23 -6.82 -6.37 -11.21
CA ARG A 23 -7.68 -7.32 -11.95
C ARG A 23 -7.00 -8.67 -12.15
N HIS A 24 -5.70 -8.66 -12.44
CA HIS A 24 -4.86 -9.84 -12.60
C HIS A 24 -3.80 -9.89 -11.49
N ARG A 25 -4.23 -10.27 -10.29
CA ARG A 25 -3.44 -10.27 -9.06
C ARG A 25 -2.13 -11.08 -9.07
N VAL A 26 -2.00 -12.08 -9.94
CA VAL A 26 -0.77 -12.88 -10.09
C VAL A 26 0.00 -12.49 -11.36
N ALA A 27 -0.70 -12.47 -12.51
CA ALA A 27 -0.03 -12.29 -13.80
C ALA A 27 0.66 -10.94 -13.92
N VAL A 28 0.05 -9.83 -13.47
CA VAL A 28 0.65 -8.50 -13.62
C VAL A 28 1.92 -8.34 -12.77
N PRO A 29 1.92 -8.65 -11.46
CA PRO A 29 3.15 -8.64 -10.67
C PRO A 29 4.23 -9.58 -11.22
N LEU A 30 3.85 -10.79 -11.65
CA LEU A 30 4.79 -11.76 -12.21
C LEU A 30 5.44 -11.22 -13.48
N VAL A 31 4.66 -10.69 -14.42
CA VAL A 31 5.19 -10.10 -15.67
C VAL A 31 6.10 -8.93 -15.35
N ALA A 32 5.74 -8.03 -14.42
CA ALA A 32 6.59 -6.91 -14.04
C ALA A 32 7.95 -7.36 -13.48
N VAL A 33 7.95 -8.40 -12.64
CA VAL A 33 9.17 -9.01 -12.09
C VAL A 33 10.00 -9.65 -13.20
N LEU A 34 9.39 -10.48 -14.07
CA LEU A 34 10.09 -11.18 -15.14
C LEU A 34 10.67 -10.22 -16.17
N VAL A 35 9.93 -9.18 -16.57
CA VAL A 35 10.41 -8.13 -17.48
C VAL A 35 11.59 -7.40 -16.86
N THR A 36 11.49 -7.00 -15.58
CA THR A 36 12.59 -6.30 -14.91
C THR A 36 13.83 -7.17 -14.74
N ALA A 37 13.65 -8.46 -14.41
CA ALA A 37 14.75 -9.43 -14.32
C ALA A 37 15.41 -9.66 -15.69
N THR A 38 14.60 -9.75 -16.76
CA THR A 38 15.10 -9.90 -18.14
C THR A 38 15.91 -8.68 -18.55
N ILE A 39 15.40 -7.47 -18.31
CA ILE A 39 16.13 -6.22 -18.55
C ILE A 39 17.44 -6.23 -17.75
N GLY A 40 17.39 -6.57 -16.46
CA GLY A 40 18.59 -6.69 -15.62
C GLY A 40 19.63 -7.64 -16.22
N ARG A 41 19.21 -8.80 -16.73
CA ARG A 41 20.12 -9.75 -17.37
C ARG A 41 20.71 -9.21 -18.68
N LEU A 42 19.93 -8.47 -19.46
CA LEU A 42 20.43 -7.79 -20.66
C LEU A 42 21.47 -6.71 -20.32
N LEU A 43 21.31 -5.99 -19.20
CA LEU A 43 22.29 -5.01 -18.73
C LEU A 43 23.63 -5.66 -18.36
N VAL A 44 23.60 -6.84 -17.73
CA VAL A 44 24.81 -7.62 -17.43
C VAL A 44 25.59 -7.96 -18.70
N LEU A 45 24.89 -8.25 -19.78
CA LEU A 45 25.47 -8.64 -21.06
C LEU A 45 25.82 -7.47 -21.98
N SER A 46 25.61 -6.22 -21.53
CA SER A 46 25.81 -5.02 -22.34
C SER A 46 26.93 -4.14 -21.78
N PRO A 47 28.21 -4.39 -22.15
CA PRO A 47 29.35 -3.59 -21.72
C PRO A 47 29.14 -2.09 -21.99
N ARG A 48 28.67 -1.73 -23.19
CA ARG A 48 28.44 -0.32 -23.56
C ARG A 48 27.55 0.45 -22.59
N ILE A 49 26.51 -0.19 -22.07
CA ILE A 49 25.60 0.46 -21.10
C ILE A 49 26.27 0.54 -19.73
N THR A 50 26.90 -0.56 -19.31
CA THR A 50 27.61 -0.62 -18.02
C THR A 50 28.77 0.39 -17.96
N ASP A 51 29.53 0.55 -19.05
CA ASP A 51 30.62 1.52 -19.16
C ASP A 51 30.07 2.95 -19.12
N GLY A 52 28.96 3.22 -19.84
CA GLY A 52 28.30 4.52 -19.81
C GLY A 52 27.75 4.89 -18.42
N GLU A 53 27.13 3.95 -17.71
CA GLU A 53 26.70 4.18 -16.33
C GLU A 53 27.90 4.35 -15.39
N THR A 54 28.99 3.60 -15.59
CA THR A 54 30.23 3.75 -14.81
C THR A 54 30.83 5.14 -15.00
N ALA A 55 30.96 5.60 -16.24
CA ALA A 55 31.48 6.94 -16.55
C ALA A 55 30.64 8.05 -15.93
N LEU A 56 29.31 7.88 -15.87
CA LEU A 56 28.43 8.81 -15.14
C LEU A 56 28.74 8.84 -13.64
N LEU A 57 28.91 7.69 -13.01
CA LEU A 57 29.26 7.60 -11.59
C LEU A 57 30.66 8.17 -11.31
N GLU A 58 31.59 7.97 -12.25
CA GLU A 58 32.94 8.51 -12.19
C GLU A 58 32.93 10.04 -12.28
N GLY A 59 32.12 10.61 -13.17
CA GLY A 59 31.87 12.05 -13.23
C GLY A 59 31.28 12.60 -11.93
N LEU A 60 30.33 11.89 -11.29
CA LEU A 60 29.81 12.26 -9.97
C LEU A 60 30.90 12.23 -8.90
N SER A 61 31.80 11.24 -8.96
CA SER A 61 32.90 11.10 -8.00
C SER A 61 33.88 12.28 -8.05
N GLN A 62 34.10 12.86 -9.24
CA GLN A 62 34.96 14.04 -9.43
C GLN A 62 34.39 15.32 -8.79
N HIS A 63 33.09 15.36 -8.55
CA HIS A 63 32.40 16.50 -7.93
C HIS A 63 32.13 16.30 -6.43
N ARG A 64 32.80 15.31 -5.81
CA ARG A 64 32.65 15.04 -4.38
C ARG A 64 33.13 16.21 -3.53
N ASN A 65 32.42 16.47 -2.44
CA ASN A 65 32.81 17.43 -1.43
C ASN A 65 32.33 16.99 -0.04
N ALA A 66 32.95 17.52 1.00
CA ALA A 66 32.70 17.12 2.39
C ALA A 66 31.22 17.21 2.80
N LEU A 67 30.50 18.24 2.33
CA LEU A 67 29.07 18.41 2.67
C LEU A 67 28.23 17.28 2.04
N LEU A 68 28.39 17.05 0.75
CA LEU A 68 27.64 16.00 0.04
C LEU A 68 28.02 14.60 0.54
N ASP A 69 29.29 14.38 0.91
CA ASP A 69 29.76 13.13 1.51
C ASP A 69 29.07 12.84 2.85
N VAL A 70 28.99 13.85 3.73
CA VAL A 70 28.28 13.72 5.01
C VAL A 70 26.79 13.47 4.78
N LEU A 71 26.14 14.22 3.89
CA LEU A 71 24.72 14.04 3.59
C LEU A 71 24.43 12.65 3.02
N ALA A 72 25.23 12.20 2.04
CA ALA A 72 25.10 10.86 1.47
C ALA A 72 25.31 9.78 2.55
N THR A 73 26.31 9.95 3.41
CA THR A 73 26.61 9.00 4.50
C THR A 73 25.45 8.92 5.49
N VAL A 74 24.89 10.06 5.92
CA VAL A 74 23.73 10.10 6.81
C VAL A 74 22.53 9.37 6.19
N VAL A 75 22.23 9.64 4.91
CA VAL A 75 21.15 8.94 4.20
C VAL A 75 21.43 7.44 4.11
N GLN A 76 22.67 7.03 3.83
CA GLN A 76 23.04 5.63 3.71
C GLN A 76 22.90 4.86 5.03
N ILE A 77 23.20 5.50 6.16
CA ILE A 77 23.05 4.92 7.51
C ILE A 77 21.58 4.87 7.90
N ALA A 78 20.89 6.01 7.82
CA ALA A 78 19.50 6.17 8.25
C ALA A 78 18.52 5.31 7.44
N LEU A 79 18.84 5.04 6.17
CA LEU A 79 18.04 4.25 5.25
C LEU A 79 18.83 3.04 4.72
N SER A 80 19.64 2.45 5.60
CA SER A 80 20.28 1.14 5.39
C SER A 80 19.24 0.01 5.40
N ASN A 81 19.61 -1.18 4.89
CA ASN A 81 18.75 -2.37 4.99
C ASN A 81 18.43 -2.71 6.47
N GLY A 82 19.40 -2.57 7.38
CA GLY A 82 19.17 -2.75 8.82
C GLY A 82 18.19 -1.73 9.37
N ALA A 83 18.34 -0.45 8.99
CA ALA A 83 17.39 0.58 9.36
C ALA A 83 15.99 0.33 8.76
N ALA A 84 15.88 -0.23 7.56
CA ALA A 84 14.60 -0.59 6.96
C ALA A 84 13.85 -1.65 7.79
N VAL A 85 14.54 -2.66 8.34
CA VAL A 85 13.95 -3.61 9.29
C VAL A 85 13.39 -2.89 10.52
N LEU A 86 14.18 -1.98 11.11
CA LEU A 86 13.77 -1.21 12.28
C LEU A 86 12.58 -0.29 11.97
N ILE A 87 12.57 0.36 10.81
CA ILE A 87 11.46 1.21 10.34
C ILE A 87 10.19 0.37 10.17
N ILE A 88 10.28 -0.79 9.52
CA ILE A 88 9.13 -1.68 9.35
C ILE A 88 8.59 -2.12 10.72
N ALA A 89 9.47 -2.58 11.61
CA ALA A 89 9.09 -2.98 12.97
C ALA A 89 8.46 -1.83 13.76
N ALA A 90 9.04 -0.63 13.68
CA ALA A 90 8.54 0.57 14.35
C ALA A 90 7.17 1.00 13.82
N VAL A 91 6.94 0.96 12.51
CA VAL A 91 5.63 1.26 11.91
C VAL A 91 4.60 0.21 12.30
N ILE A 92 4.95 -1.08 12.30
CA ILE A 92 4.07 -2.16 12.78
C ILE A 92 3.69 -1.90 14.25
N GLY A 93 4.67 -1.64 15.12
CA GLY A 93 4.45 -1.35 16.54
C GLY A 93 3.60 -0.09 16.75
N TRP A 94 3.88 0.99 16.02
CA TRP A 94 3.11 2.22 16.06
C TRP A 94 1.66 2.00 15.62
N LEU A 95 1.42 1.30 14.52
CA LEU A 95 0.07 0.99 14.05
C LEU A 95 -0.68 0.07 15.04
N ALA A 96 -0.04 -1.00 15.50
CA ALA A 96 -0.67 -1.99 16.36
C ALA A 96 -0.93 -1.46 17.78
N VAL A 97 0.06 -0.82 18.40
CA VAL A 97 0.04 -0.46 19.83
C VAL A 97 -0.44 0.96 20.07
N ILE A 98 0.09 1.93 19.32
CA ILE A 98 -0.20 3.36 19.55
C ILE A 98 -1.50 3.75 18.84
N ARG A 99 -1.64 3.39 17.55
CA ARG A 99 -2.84 3.70 16.77
C ARG A 99 -3.96 2.70 16.98
N ARG A 100 -3.70 1.58 17.66
CA ARG A 100 -4.67 0.50 17.94
C ARG A 100 -5.34 -0.04 16.68
N ARG A 101 -4.55 -0.22 15.62
CA ARG A 101 -4.96 -0.69 14.29
C ARG A 101 -4.18 -1.94 13.88
N PRO A 102 -4.43 -3.08 14.54
CA PRO A 102 -3.67 -4.31 14.31
C PRO A 102 -3.83 -4.85 12.87
N LEU A 103 -4.98 -4.64 12.23
CA LEU A 103 -5.21 -5.04 10.83
C LEU A 103 -4.36 -4.24 9.86
N ASP A 104 -4.28 -2.93 10.04
CA ASP A 104 -3.41 -2.06 9.24
C ASP A 104 -1.94 -2.39 9.48
N ALA A 105 -1.56 -2.71 10.72
CA ALA A 105 -0.21 -3.15 11.05
C ALA A 105 0.17 -4.44 10.32
N ALA A 106 -0.70 -5.45 10.34
CA ALA A 106 -0.49 -6.72 9.64
C ALA A 106 -0.46 -6.52 8.11
N GLY A 107 -1.40 -5.74 7.56
CA GLY A 107 -1.44 -5.42 6.13
C GLY A 107 -0.22 -4.66 5.65
N PHE A 108 0.24 -3.66 6.41
CA PHE A 108 1.49 -2.95 6.16
C PHE A 108 2.69 -3.91 6.19
N GLY A 109 2.80 -4.74 7.23
CA GLY A 109 3.90 -5.70 7.37
C GLY A 109 3.97 -6.66 6.17
N ILE A 110 2.84 -7.29 5.81
CA ILE A 110 2.76 -8.22 4.67
C ILE A 110 3.14 -7.50 3.37
N THR A 111 2.58 -6.32 3.10
CA THR A 111 2.84 -5.61 1.84
C THR A 111 4.28 -5.10 1.73
N ALA A 112 4.81 -4.46 2.77
CA ALA A 112 6.18 -3.93 2.78
C ALA A 112 7.22 -5.05 2.67
N LEU A 113 7.05 -6.14 3.44
CA LEU A 113 7.96 -7.29 3.37
C LEU A 113 7.88 -8.01 2.02
N SER A 114 6.68 -8.15 1.43
CA SER A 114 6.53 -8.78 0.11
C SER A 114 7.19 -7.94 -0.99
N GLY A 115 7.03 -6.62 -0.95
CA GLY A 115 7.72 -5.68 -1.85
C GLY A 115 9.23 -5.81 -1.77
N TRP A 116 9.77 -5.80 -0.55
CA TRP A 116 11.20 -5.90 -0.35
C TRP A 116 11.75 -7.30 -0.70
N ALA A 117 11.02 -8.37 -0.38
CA ALA A 117 11.38 -9.73 -0.75
C ALA A 117 11.45 -9.92 -2.27
N ALA A 118 10.51 -9.34 -3.03
CA ALA A 118 10.56 -9.38 -4.50
C ALA A 118 11.86 -8.76 -5.06
N VAL A 119 12.31 -7.64 -4.47
CA VAL A 119 13.58 -6.99 -4.82
C VAL A 119 14.77 -7.91 -4.52
N GLY A 120 14.74 -8.62 -3.38
CA GLY A 120 15.74 -9.64 -3.04
C GLY A 120 15.77 -10.82 -4.01
N ILE A 121 14.60 -11.33 -4.42
CA ILE A 121 14.49 -12.44 -5.38
C ILE A 121 15.08 -12.05 -6.73
N VAL A 122 14.73 -10.86 -7.25
CA VAL A 122 15.30 -10.39 -8.54
C VAL A 122 16.81 -10.18 -8.43
N LYS A 123 17.30 -9.73 -7.26
CA LYS A 123 18.74 -9.56 -7.04
C LYS A 123 19.52 -10.86 -7.18
N LEU A 124 18.98 -11.95 -6.63
CA LEU A 124 19.57 -13.29 -6.76
C LEU A 124 19.47 -13.83 -8.19
N ALA A 125 18.46 -13.43 -8.97
CA ALA A 125 18.28 -13.91 -10.34
C ALA A 125 19.16 -13.18 -11.37
N VAL A 126 19.40 -11.88 -11.18
CA VAL A 126 20.13 -11.06 -12.17
C VAL A 126 21.64 -11.12 -11.98
N GLU A 127 22.08 -11.12 -10.73
CA GLU A 127 23.50 -11.21 -10.36
C GLU A 127 24.41 -10.16 -11.01
N ARG A 128 23.90 -8.93 -11.18
CA ARG A 128 24.68 -7.85 -11.79
C ARG A 128 25.85 -7.44 -10.87
N PRO A 129 27.09 -7.35 -11.36
CA PRO A 129 28.21 -6.81 -10.61
C PRO A 129 27.97 -5.34 -10.21
N ARG A 130 28.60 -4.89 -9.12
CA ARG A 130 28.57 -3.48 -8.69
C ARG A 130 29.49 -2.59 -9.53
N PRO A 131 29.25 -1.26 -9.53
CA PRO A 131 30.15 -0.31 -10.15
C PRO A 131 31.55 -0.38 -9.57
N THR A 132 32.56 -0.31 -10.45
CA THR A 132 33.97 -0.15 -10.09
C THR A 132 34.40 1.26 -10.49
N VAL A 133 34.25 2.22 -9.57
CA VAL A 133 34.66 3.61 -9.77
C VAL A 133 36.09 3.78 -9.27
N SER A 134 36.91 4.57 -9.97
CA SER A 134 38.37 4.73 -9.73
C SER A 134 38.79 5.42 -8.41
N GLY A 135 37.90 5.52 -7.41
CA GLY A 135 38.20 6.00 -6.06
C GLY A 135 37.51 5.16 -4.99
N ASP A 136 37.95 5.29 -3.73
CA ASP A 136 37.35 4.52 -2.64
C ASP A 136 35.82 4.78 -2.56
N PRO A 137 35.00 3.72 -2.50
CA PRO A 137 33.58 3.86 -2.25
C PRO A 137 33.35 4.65 -0.96
N LEU A 138 32.36 5.55 -0.97
CA LEU A 138 31.94 6.24 0.25
C LEU A 138 31.18 5.25 1.15
N GLY A 139 31.96 4.55 1.97
CA GLY A 139 31.50 3.53 2.93
C GLY A 139 31.65 2.09 2.42
N ALA A 140 31.65 1.15 3.36
CA ALA A 140 31.75 -0.27 3.05
C ALA A 140 30.55 -0.74 2.21
N VAL A 141 30.84 -1.24 1.01
CA VAL A 141 29.82 -1.82 0.13
C VAL A 141 29.65 -3.29 0.49
N THR A 142 28.52 -3.64 1.09
CA THR A 142 28.23 -5.03 1.46
C THR A 142 27.65 -5.81 0.27
N GLY A 143 28.25 -6.96 -0.02
CA GLY A 143 27.84 -7.91 -1.08
C GLY A 143 28.24 -7.51 -2.50
N SER A 144 28.29 -8.51 -3.40
CA SER A 144 28.74 -8.36 -4.80
C SER A 144 27.66 -7.91 -5.80
N MET A 145 26.37 -8.06 -5.46
CA MET A 145 25.27 -7.86 -6.41
C MET A 145 24.64 -6.47 -6.33
N SER A 146 24.53 -5.79 -7.47
CA SER A 146 24.05 -4.41 -7.60
C SER A 146 22.55 -4.33 -7.90
N PHE A 147 22.08 -5.02 -8.93
CA PHE A 147 20.72 -4.91 -9.45
C PHE A 147 19.72 -5.81 -8.72
N PRO A 148 18.48 -5.36 -8.47
CA PRO A 148 18.08 -3.96 -8.28
C PRO A 148 18.59 -3.41 -6.93
N SER A 149 18.54 -2.10 -6.73
CA SER A 149 18.92 -1.47 -5.45
C SER A 149 18.01 -1.92 -4.31
N SER A 150 18.57 -2.63 -3.31
CA SER A 150 17.79 -3.13 -2.17
C SER A 150 17.28 -2.01 -1.26
N HIS A 151 18.09 -0.96 -1.08
CA HIS A 151 17.76 0.19 -0.23
C HIS A 151 16.62 1.02 -0.83
N THR A 152 16.71 1.29 -2.13
CA THR A 152 15.65 1.97 -2.88
C THR A 152 14.38 1.10 -2.87
N GLY A 153 14.52 -0.20 -3.13
CA GLY A 153 13.39 -1.14 -3.14
C GLY A 153 12.68 -1.27 -1.79
N ALA A 154 13.44 -1.34 -0.68
CA ALA A 154 12.89 -1.36 0.67
C ALA A 154 12.08 -0.10 0.97
N LEU A 155 12.63 1.07 0.66
CA LEU A 155 11.94 2.34 0.91
C LEU A 155 10.69 2.48 0.03
N VAL A 156 10.75 2.09 -1.25
CA VAL A 156 9.57 2.05 -2.13
C VAL A 156 8.49 1.13 -1.53
N ALA A 157 8.87 -0.06 -1.06
CA ALA A 157 7.93 -1.00 -0.45
C ALA A 157 7.29 -0.45 0.83
N ILE A 158 8.07 0.21 1.70
CA ILE A 158 7.58 0.89 2.90
C ILE A 158 6.60 2.01 2.54
N VAL A 159 6.96 2.89 1.60
CA VAL A 159 6.13 4.03 1.18
C VAL A 159 4.82 3.56 0.57
N LEU A 160 4.87 2.58 -0.34
CA LEU A 160 3.68 2.02 -0.96
C LEU A 160 2.81 1.29 0.07
N GLY A 161 3.39 0.45 0.93
CA GLY A 161 2.67 -0.23 2.01
C GLY A 161 1.97 0.75 2.95
N LEU A 162 2.68 1.80 3.41
CA LEU A 162 2.09 2.87 4.22
C LEU A 162 0.96 3.59 3.48
N SER A 163 1.11 3.83 2.18
CA SER A 163 0.09 4.50 1.38
C SER A 163 -1.21 3.68 1.27
N LEU A 164 -1.11 2.35 1.31
CA LEU A 164 -2.25 1.42 1.25
C LEU A 164 -3.05 1.42 2.56
N VAL A 165 -2.38 1.60 3.71
CA VAL A 165 -3.02 1.60 5.04
C VAL A 165 -3.26 3.01 5.61
N ALA A 166 -2.94 4.06 4.84
CA ALA A 166 -3.10 5.44 5.27
C ALA A 166 -4.58 5.81 5.46
N SER A 167 -4.91 6.46 6.58
CA SER A 167 -6.26 7.00 6.79
C SER A 167 -6.49 8.29 6.04
N GLY A 168 -7.22 8.18 4.94
CA GLY A 168 -7.72 9.31 4.16
C GLY A 168 -6.73 9.86 3.12
N ALA A 169 -7.28 10.60 2.16
CA ALA A 169 -6.55 11.07 0.99
C ALA A 169 -5.38 12.01 1.34
N ARG A 170 -5.54 12.86 2.35
CA ARG A 170 -4.49 13.81 2.77
C ARG A 170 -3.25 13.09 3.30
N THR A 171 -3.44 12.15 4.24
CA THR A 171 -2.36 11.33 4.80
C THR A 171 -1.66 10.53 3.70
N ARG A 172 -2.43 9.89 2.81
CA ARG A 172 -1.87 9.14 1.67
C ARG A 172 -1.04 10.03 0.76
N ARG A 173 -1.51 11.23 0.42
CA ARG A 173 -0.74 12.20 -0.39
C ARG A 173 0.55 12.62 0.30
N SER A 174 0.51 12.90 1.60
CA SER A 174 1.72 13.25 2.37
C SER A 174 2.73 12.10 2.41
N VAL A 175 2.28 10.87 2.64
CA VAL A 175 3.14 9.67 2.60
C VAL A 175 3.79 9.52 1.23
N LEU A 176 3.02 9.66 0.15
CA LEU A 176 3.55 9.53 -1.21
C LEU A 176 4.53 10.67 -1.54
N LEU A 177 4.23 11.91 -1.16
CA LEU A 177 5.11 13.05 -1.41
C LEU A 177 6.45 12.90 -0.69
N TRP A 178 6.43 12.80 0.65
CA TRP A 178 7.65 12.69 1.45
C TRP A 178 8.38 11.38 1.19
N GLY A 179 7.64 10.29 0.96
CA GLY A 179 8.19 9.02 0.57
C GLY A 179 8.92 9.07 -0.76
N THR A 180 8.35 9.75 -1.77
CA THR A 180 9.01 9.93 -3.08
C THR A 180 10.28 10.75 -2.95
N LEU A 181 10.26 11.85 -2.18
CA LEU A 181 11.45 12.63 -1.89
C LEU A 181 12.53 11.78 -1.20
N GLY A 182 12.14 10.93 -0.25
CA GLY A 182 13.04 9.97 0.39
C GLY A 182 13.63 8.95 -0.59
N VAL A 183 12.81 8.38 -1.48
CA VAL A 183 13.26 7.43 -2.53
C VAL A 183 14.29 8.09 -3.45
N VAL A 184 14.04 9.34 -3.85
CA VAL A 184 14.97 10.13 -4.67
C VAL A 184 16.27 10.39 -3.90
N ALA A 185 16.19 10.80 -2.63
CA ALA A 185 17.36 11.03 -1.80
C ALA A 185 18.21 9.76 -1.61
N VAL A 186 17.57 8.61 -1.35
CA VAL A 186 18.26 7.31 -1.25
C VAL A 186 18.90 6.93 -2.57
N GLY A 187 18.16 7.04 -3.69
CA GLY A 187 18.69 6.75 -5.01
C GLY A 187 19.92 7.60 -5.33
N ALA A 188 19.83 8.91 -5.11
CA ALA A 188 20.92 9.86 -5.30
C ALA A 188 22.12 9.51 -4.41
N ALA A 189 21.92 9.25 -3.12
CA ALA A 189 23.00 8.87 -2.21
C ALA A 189 23.71 7.57 -2.63
N ARG A 190 22.98 6.60 -3.20
CA ARG A 190 23.55 5.33 -3.69
C ARG A 190 24.34 5.48 -4.99
N MET A 191 23.94 6.39 -5.87
CA MET A 191 24.72 6.74 -7.06
C MET A 191 25.95 7.56 -6.68
N TYR A 192 25.77 8.55 -5.79
CA TYR A 192 26.87 9.40 -5.32
C TYR A 192 27.97 8.60 -4.59
N SER A 193 27.60 7.58 -3.81
CA SER A 193 28.57 6.68 -3.18
C SER A 193 29.24 5.70 -4.14
N GLY A 194 28.75 5.59 -5.38
CA GLY A 194 29.21 4.62 -6.38
C GLY A 194 28.70 3.20 -6.12
N ALA A 195 27.73 3.02 -5.23
CA ALA A 195 27.28 1.68 -4.82
C ALA A 195 26.32 1.02 -5.82
N HIS A 196 25.59 1.82 -6.62
CA HIS A 196 24.58 1.35 -7.56
C HIS A 196 24.58 2.19 -8.84
N TYR A 197 24.30 1.54 -9.96
CA TYR A 197 24.04 2.19 -11.22
C TYR A 197 22.64 2.84 -11.23
N PRO A 198 22.42 3.90 -12.05
CA PRO A 198 21.10 4.51 -12.22
C PRO A 198 19.98 3.51 -12.53
N LEU A 199 20.24 2.53 -13.41
CA LEU A 199 19.25 1.51 -13.77
C LEU A 199 18.93 0.55 -12.63
N ASP A 200 19.87 0.30 -11.70
CA ASP A 200 19.60 -0.51 -10.50
C ASP A 200 18.59 0.19 -9.58
N VAL A 201 18.70 1.53 -9.46
CA VAL A 201 17.81 2.36 -8.65
C VAL A 201 16.42 2.40 -9.28
N LEU A 202 16.34 2.63 -10.59
CA LEU A 202 15.07 2.70 -11.32
C LEU A 202 14.34 1.35 -11.34
N ALA A 203 15.07 0.25 -11.54
CA ALA A 203 14.49 -1.10 -11.57
C ALA A 203 13.90 -1.55 -10.22
N ALA A 204 14.33 -0.95 -9.10
CA ALA A 204 13.77 -1.27 -7.79
C ALA A 204 12.30 -0.87 -7.66
N LEU A 205 11.84 0.17 -8.38
CA LEU A 205 10.47 0.68 -8.31
C LEU A 205 9.42 -0.34 -8.79
N PRO A 206 9.47 -0.85 -10.04
CA PRO A 206 8.47 -1.80 -10.53
C PRO A 206 8.51 -3.13 -9.78
N VAL A 207 9.68 -3.58 -9.33
CA VAL A 207 9.83 -4.84 -8.57
C VAL A 207 9.21 -4.71 -7.18
N ALA A 208 9.52 -3.63 -6.45
CA ALA A 208 8.93 -3.39 -5.15
C ALA A 208 7.40 -3.19 -5.25
N TRP A 209 6.93 -2.46 -6.25
CA TRP A 209 5.50 -2.30 -6.52
C TRP A 209 4.82 -3.66 -6.79
N ALA A 210 5.41 -4.50 -7.64
CA ALA A 210 4.87 -5.82 -7.95
C ALA A 210 4.75 -6.68 -6.68
N GLY A 211 5.81 -6.73 -5.86
CA GLY A 211 5.79 -7.44 -4.58
C GLY A 211 4.78 -6.87 -3.59
N VAL A 212 4.61 -5.55 -3.52
CA VAL A 212 3.57 -4.91 -2.69
C VAL A 212 2.17 -5.32 -3.15
N MET A 213 1.90 -5.34 -4.46
CA MET A 213 0.59 -5.70 -4.98
C MET A 213 0.27 -7.19 -4.83
N ALA A 214 1.28 -8.06 -4.97
CA ALA A 214 1.15 -9.47 -4.62
C ALA A 214 0.88 -9.64 -3.12
N GLY A 215 1.63 -8.91 -2.28
CA GLY A 215 1.44 -8.87 -0.83
C GLY A 215 0.07 -8.36 -0.42
N ALA A 216 -0.50 -7.37 -1.11
CA ALA A 216 -1.86 -6.87 -0.84
C ALA A 216 -2.92 -7.94 -1.11
N SER A 217 -2.70 -8.77 -2.13
CA SER A 217 -3.57 -9.91 -2.43
C SER A 217 -3.52 -10.97 -1.33
N VAL A 218 -2.31 -11.27 -0.82
CA VAL A 218 -2.10 -12.17 0.33
C VAL A 218 -2.73 -11.58 1.60
N ALA A 219 -2.51 -10.29 1.86
CA ALA A 219 -3.01 -9.61 3.05
C ALA A 219 -4.54 -9.65 3.12
N ASN A 220 -5.25 -9.52 2.00
CA ASN A 220 -6.71 -9.62 1.96
C ASN A 220 -7.26 -11.00 2.35
N THR A 221 -6.42 -12.04 2.33
CA THR A 221 -6.78 -13.38 2.82
C THR A 221 -6.29 -13.60 4.25
N VAL A 222 -5.04 -13.23 4.54
CA VAL A 222 -4.38 -13.52 5.81
C VAL A 222 -4.88 -12.61 6.93
N VAL A 223 -5.04 -11.31 6.69
CA VAL A 223 -5.39 -10.34 7.75
C VAL A 223 -6.77 -10.60 8.34
N PRO A 224 -7.84 -10.86 7.56
CA PRO A 224 -9.13 -11.25 8.14
C PRO A 224 -9.07 -12.57 8.93
N ALA A 225 -8.29 -13.56 8.46
CA ALA A 225 -8.12 -14.83 9.16
C ALA A 225 -7.40 -14.65 10.51
N LEU A 226 -6.34 -13.83 10.55
CA LEU A 226 -5.68 -13.44 11.80
C LEU A 226 -6.63 -12.68 12.73
N ALA A 227 -7.44 -11.77 12.18
CA ALA A 227 -8.40 -11.03 12.95
C ALA A 227 -9.41 -11.93 13.66
N PHE A 228 -9.92 -12.93 12.93
CA PHE A 228 -10.81 -13.94 13.45
C PHE A 228 -10.13 -14.80 14.53
N GLY A 229 -8.96 -15.37 14.24
CA GLY A 229 -8.25 -16.26 15.15
C GLY A 229 -7.80 -15.60 16.46
N PHE A 230 -7.31 -14.35 16.39
CA PHE A 230 -6.84 -13.59 17.55
C PHE A 230 -7.92 -12.68 18.17
N SER A 231 -9.17 -12.78 17.70
CA SER A 231 -10.28 -11.93 18.15
C SER A 231 -9.96 -10.42 18.08
N TRP A 232 -9.19 -9.99 17.07
CA TRP A 232 -8.89 -8.58 16.87
C TRP A 232 -10.17 -7.83 16.50
N ARG A 233 -10.59 -6.91 17.37
CA ARG A 233 -11.75 -6.06 17.11
C ARG A 233 -11.34 -4.87 16.25
N GLN A 234 -12.08 -4.63 15.19
CA GLN A 234 -11.99 -3.38 14.43
C GLN A 234 -13.03 -2.41 15.01
N ALA A 235 -12.58 -1.30 15.59
CA ALA A 235 -13.49 -0.28 16.09
C ALA A 235 -14.35 0.28 14.94
N GLY A 236 -15.67 0.35 15.15
CA GLY A 236 -16.63 0.90 14.16
C GLY A 236 -17.34 -0.13 13.27
N VAL A 237 -17.18 -1.44 13.50
CA VAL A 237 -17.90 -2.49 12.77
C VAL A 237 -18.91 -3.17 13.69
N THR A 238 -20.19 -2.84 13.56
CA THR A 238 -21.27 -3.67 14.08
C THR A 238 -21.48 -4.83 13.09
N LEU A 239 -21.10 -6.05 13.49
CA LEU A 239 -21.52 -7.24 12.77
C LEU A 239 -23.05 -7.25 12.77
N ARG A 240 -23.67 -7.09 11.60
CA ARG A 240 -25.12 -7.26 11.47
C ARG A 240 -25.43 -8.69 11.86
N ALA A 241 -26.17 -8.88 12.95
CA ALA A 241 -26.57 -10.21 13.40
C ALA A 241 -27.22 -10.96 12.22
N PRO A 242 -26.94 -12.27 12.05
CA PRO A 242 -27.62 -13.06 11.03
C PRO A 242 -29.13 -12.89 11.22
N ALA A 243 -29.84 -12.58 10.14
CA ALA A 243 -31.30 -12.53 10.19
C ALA A 243 -31.80 -13.87 10.76
N PRO A 244 -32.71 -13.86 11.75
CA PRO A 244 -33.24 -15.10 12.29
C PRO A 244 -33.83 -15.93 11.14
N ARG A 245 -33.33 -17.16 10.97
CA ARG A 245 -33.90 -18.12 10.03
C ARG A 245 -35.29 -18.48 10.54
N GLY A 246 -36.31 -17.77 10.07
CA GLY A 246 -37.69 -18.03 10.46
C GLY A 246 -38.60 -16.82 10.33
N ALA A 247 -38.84 -16.37 9.11
CA ALA A 247 -39.99 -15.53 8.78
C ALA A 247 -40.32 -15.65 7.28
N THR A 248 -40.52 -16.88 6.80
CA THR A 248 -41.32 -17.10 5.59
C THR A 248 -42.78 -16.94 5.99
N GLY A 249 -43.31 -15.72 5.85
CA GLY A 249 -44.75 -15.50 5.91
C GLY A 249 -45.45 -16.16 4.72
N PRO A 250 -46.66 -16.72 4.87
CA PRO A 250 -47.37 -17.37 3.78
C PRO A 250 -47.98 -16.31 2.85
N THR A 251 -47.55 -16.27 1.60
CA THR A 251 -48.28 -15.62 0.51
C THR A 251 -48.65 -16.66 -0.54
N ALA A 252 -49.84 -17.23 -0.43
CA ALA A 252 -50.59 -17.76 -1.57
C ALA A 252 -52.06 -18.05 -1.24
N ALA A 253 -52.93 -17.64 -2.16
CA ALA A 253 -54.34 -18.03 -2.38
C ALA A 253 -55.39 -17.39 -1.44
N ALA A 254 -56.55 -16.88 -1.87
CA ALA A 254 -57.26 -16.93 -3.14
C ALA A 254 -58.42 -15.89 -3.16
N ARG A 255 -58.70 -15.34 -4.36
CA ARG A 255 -60.02 -15.20 -5.03
C ARG A 255 -61.27 -14.78 -4.20
N ALA A 256 -61.83 -13.62 -4.54
CA ALA A 256 -63.27 -13.33 -4.73
C ALA A 256 -63.35 -11.91 -5.33
N GLU A 257 -63.57 -11.75 -6.64
CA GLU A 257 -64.89 -11.60 -7.30
C GLU A 257 -65.75 -10.45 -6.75
N GLY A 258 -66.23 -9.65 -7.70
CA GLY A 258 -66.78 -8.32 -7.47
C GLY A 258 -68.24 -8.30 -7.06
N SER A 259 -68.66 -7.12 -6.60
CA SER A 259 -70.04 -6.68 -6.53
C SER A 259 -70.04 -5.19 -6.18
N GLY A 260 -70.54 -4.36 -7.08
CA GLY A 260 -70.77 -2.95 -6.80
C GLY A 260 -71.97 -2.73 -5.88
N SER A 261 -71.99 -1.59 -5.19
CA SER A 261 -73.17 -0.71 -5.08
C SER A 261 -72.85 0.49 -4.17
N SER A 262 -73.24 1.66 -4.67
CA SER A 262 -73.53 2.94 -4.03
C SER A 262 -73.67 3.01 -2.49
N VAL A 263 -73.26 4.13 -1.88
CA VAL A 263 -74.16 5.24 -1.44
C VAL A 263 -73.39 6.28 -0.60
N ALA A 264 -73.46 7.53 -1.07
CA ALA A 264 -73.62 8.84 -0.39
C ALA A 264 -72.76 9.33 0.80
N ARG A 265 -72.36 10.62 0.64
CA ARG A 265 -72.38 11.80 1.56
C ARG A 265 -71.67 11.64 2.93
N GLU A 266 -70.84 12.58 3.38
CA GLU A 266 -71.09 14.00 3.57
C GLU A 266 -69.76 14.74 3.88
N ALA A 267 -69.68 16.03 3.57
CA ALA A 267 -68.58 16.93 3.93
C ALA A 267 -69.03 17.88 5.09
N PRO A 268 -68.30 18.97 5.40
CA PRO A 268 -67.19 19.07 6.37
C PRO A 268 -67.54 20.01 7.54
N LEU A 269 -66.76 20.02 8.63
CA LEU A 269 -66.81 21.11 9.61
C LEU A 269 -65.43 21.69 9.96
N ARG A 270 -65.38 23.01 9.79
CA ARG A 270 -64.36 24.00 10.12
C ARG A 270 -64.27 24.25 11.63
N GLY A 271 -63.13 24.84 12.02
CA GLY A 271 -63.01 25.77 13.15
C GLY A 271 -62.04 25.28 14.23
N THR A 272 -61.14 26.07 14.80
CA THR A 272 -60.87 27.51 14.76
C THR A 272 -59.49 27.75 15.37
N ALA A 273 -58.87 28.86 14.97
CA ALA A 273 -57.60 29.41 15.47
C ALA A 273 -57.65 29.93 16.92
N ARG A 274 -56.47 30.02 17.55
CA ARG A 274 -55.94 31.09 18.45
C ARG A 274 -54.53 30.64 18.91
N HIS A 275 -53.41 31.29 18.56
CA HIS A 275 -52.90 32.60 19.02
C HIS A 275 -52.93 32.75 20.55
N ASP A 276 -51.77 32.68 21.21
CA ASP A 276 -51.15 33.88 21.78
C ASP A 276 -49.71 33.64 22.28
N GLN A 277 -48.93 34.70 22.09
CA GLN A 277 -47.54 34.93 22.50
C GLN A 277 -47.47 35.41 23.95
N HIS A 278 -46.35 35.13 24.64
CA HIS A 278 -45.62 36.01 25.58
C HIS A 278 -44.58 35.15 26.32
N SER A 279 -43.41 35.60 26.75
CA SER A 279 -42.56 36.77 26.51
C SER A 279 -41.34 36.56 27.42
N ASP A 280 -40.18 37.02 26.97
CA ASP A 280 -38.95 37.35 27.71
C ASP A 280 -38.91 37.24 29.25
N ARG A 281 -37.77 36.74 29.75
CA ARG A 281 -36.87 37.56 30.58
C ARG A 281 -35.47 36.97 30.72
N ALA A 282 -34.49 37.82 30.42
CA ALA A 282 -33.11 37.71 30.81
C ALA A 282 -32.92 38.01 32.32
N ALA A 283 -31.99 37.29 32.93
CA ALA A 283 -31.07 37.73 33.99
C ALA A 283 -29.92 36.72 34.05
#